data_AF-A0A9W7YN00-F1
#
_entry.id   AF-A0A9W7YN00-F1
#
_cell.length_a   1.000
_cell.length_b   1.000
_cell.length_c   1.000
_cell.angle_alpha   90.00
_cell.angle_beta   90.00
_cell.angle_gamma   90.00
#
_symmetry.space_group_name_H-M   'P 1'
#
loop_
_entity.id
_entity.type
_entity.pdbx_description
1 polymer ?
#
loop_
_entity_poly.entity_id
_entity_poly.type
_entity_poly.pdbx_seq_one_letter_code
_entity_poly.pdbx_strand_id
1 'polypeptide(L)'
;MAIEAPRSMPTGQRNVVRSNDSASLWNCTLSPGWTRSEVQVLRQALIKLGIGNWMKIIESECLPGKTIAQMNLQTQRMLGQQSTAEFNGLHVDALQIGQINEMRQGPEIRRKNNCIVNTGGKLTREEVERRRKEHRAKFEVAEDVWTSIVLPRPDNPLVLLDRKREELKSLAKELDDVVARIAAIEQMESLDQVTGTKRPRE
;
A
#
# COMPACT_ATOMS: atom_id res chain seq x y z
N MET A 1 -10.91 45.08 13.31
CA MET A 1 -9.71 44.39 12.79
C MET A 1 -10.14 43.00 12.35
N ALA A 2 -10.08 42.69 11.06
CA ALA A 2 -10.53 41.40 10.53
C ALA A 2 -9.44 40.35 10.74
N ILE A 3 -9.81 39.21 11.34
CA ILE A 3 -8.91 38.08 11.60
C ILE A 3 -8.79 37.32 10.27
N GLU A 4 -7.62 37.40 9.61
CA GLU A 4 -7.34 36.63 8.40
C GLU A 4 -7.36 35.12 8.72
N ALA A 5 -8.11 34.35 7.90
CA ALA A 5 -8.14 32.90 7.98
C ALA A 5 -6.76 32.29 7.67
N PRO A 6 -6.36 31.19 8.33
CA PRO A 6 -5.05 30.59 8.15
C PRO A 6 -4.87 30.10 6.70
N ARG A 7 -3.89 30.69 6.00
CA ARG A 7 -3.55 30.31 4.63
C ARG A 7 -2.91 28.92 4.61
N SER A 8 -3.49 28.00 3.84
CA SER A 8 -2.86 26.73 3.49
C SER A 8 -1.51 26.99 2.80
N MET A 9 -0.47 26.26 3.21
CA MET A 9 0.87 26.40 2.62
C MET A 9 0.88 26.15 1.11
N PRO A 10 1.76 26.84 0.34
CA PRO A 10 1.89 26.64 -1.09
C PRO A 10 2.35 25.21 -1.43
N THR A 11 1.73 24.64 -2.46
CA THR A 11 2.06 23.30 -2.98
C THR A 11 3.47 23.32 -3.58
N GLY A 12 4.45 22.77 -2.87
CA GLY A 12 5.84 22.69 -3.37
C GLY A 12 6.91 22.33 -2.33
N GLN A 13 6.63 22.54 -1.04
CA GLN A 13 7.56 22.21 0.06
C GLN A 13 7.03 21.09 0.98
N ARG A 14 6.49 20.02 0.40
CA ARG A 14 6.22 18.77 1.13
C ARG A 14 7.21 17.67 0.74
N ASN A 15 8.49 18.02 0.64
CA ASN A 15 9.52 17.01 0.86
C ASN A 15 9.73 16.92 2.36
N VAL A 16 8.80 16.23 3.04
CA VAL A 16 9.14 15.64 4.34
C VAL A 16 10.15 14.54 4.00
N VAL A 17 11.42 14.91 3.98
CA VAL A 17 12.52 13.95 3.98
C VAL A 17 12.33 13.14 5.26
N ARG A 18 11.81 11.92 5.12
CA ARG A 18 11.77 11.00 6.24
C ARG A 18 13.21 10.54 6.41
N SER A 19 13.79 10.74 7.59
CA SER A 19 15.17 10.40 7.94
C SER A 19 15.51 8.89 7.86
N ASN A 20 14.63 8.09 7.25
CA ASN A 20 14.83 6.67 6.96
C ASN A 20 15.17 6.40 5.48
N ASP A 21 15.30 7.43 4.65
CA ASP A 21 15.83 7.31 3.29
C ASP A 21 17.35 7.13 3.33
N SER A 22 17.77 5.92 3.70
CA SER A 22 19.14 5.46 3.47
C SER A 22 19.36 5.32 1.96
N ALA A 23 20.35 6.02 1.41
CA ALA A 23 20.80 5.94 0.02
C ALA A 23 21.33 4.52 -0.33
N SER A 24 20.40 3.59 -0.50
CA SER A 24 20.65 2.23 -0.94
C SER A 24 19.65 1.93 -2.06
N LEU A 25 19.97 0.95 -2.91
CA LEU A 25 19.31 0.54 -4.17
C LEU A 25 17.78 0.23 -4.11
N TRP A 26 17.09 0.62 -3.04
CA TRP A 26 15.81 0.13 -2.55
C TRP A 26 14.88 1.25 -2.04
N ASN A 27 14.96 2.46 -2.62
CA ASN A 27 14.20 3.65 -2.20
C ASN A 27 12.68 3.60 -2.50
N CYS A 28 12.03 2.44 -2.45
CA CYS A 28 10.57 2.41 -2.46
C CYS A 28 10.05 2.71 -1.04
N THR A 29 9.27 3.78 -0.88
CA THR A 29 8.64 4.07 0.42
C THR A 29 7.76 2.87 0.81
N LEU A 30 8.04 2.20 1.92
CA LEU A 30 7.22 1.07 2.37
C LEU A 30 5.79 1.52 2.68
N SER A 31 4.80 0.75 2.21
CA SER A 31 3.41 0.95 2.65
C SER A 31 3.29 0.59 4.14
N PRO A 32 2.43 1.25 4.93
CA PRO A 32 2.23 0.89 6.33
C PRO A 32 1.95 -0.61 6.48
N GLY A 33 2.58 -1.26 7.46
CA GLY A 33 2.43 -2.70 7.68
C GLY A 33 3.23 -3.60 6.73
N TRP A 34 4.23 -3.07 6.01
CA TRP A 34 5.18 -3.86 5.21
C TRP A 34 6.58 -3.84 5.83
N THR A 35 7.18 -5.01 5.89
CA THR A 35 8.61 -5.21 6.20
C THR A 35 9.43 -5.32 4.91
N ARG A 36 10.73 -5.08 5.00
CA ARG A 36 11.63 -5.21 3.83
C ARG A 36 11.65 -6.64 3.29
N SER A 37 11.58 -7.65 4.16
CA SER A 37 11.49 -9.06 3.76
C SER A 37 10.20 -9.35 3.00
N GLU A 38 9.05 -8.90 3.49
CA GLU A 38 7.77 -9.07 2.77
C GLU A 38 7.79 -8.39 1.39
N VAL A 39 8.44 -7.23 1.25
CA VAL A 39 8.59 -6.57 -0.06
C VAL A 39 9.46 -7.40 -1.00
N GLN A 40 10.53 -8.04 -0.50
CA GLN A 40 11.33 -8.95 -1.32
C GLN A 40 10.53 -10.18 -1.74
N VAL A 41 9.72 -10.74 -0.85
CA VAL A 41 8.82 -11.85 -1.18
C VAL A 41 7.79 -11.42 -2.22
N LEU A 42 7.21 -10.23 -2.09
CA LEU A 42 6.29 -9.69 -3.11
C LEU A 42 7.00 -9.53 -4.45
N ARG A 43 8.22 -8.97 -4.49
CA ARG A 43 9.01 -8.86 -5.73
C ARG A 43 9.20 -10.22 -6.39
N GLN A 44 9.63 -11.23 -5.64
CA GLN A 44 9.80 -12.59 -6.16
C GLN A 44 8.48 -13.19 -6.65
N ALA A 45 7.37 -12.95 -5.92
CA ALA A 45 6.05 -13.40 -6.32
C ALA A 45 5.57 -12.74 -7.61
N LEU A 46 5.83 -11.44 -7.81
CA LEU A 46 5.51 -10.72 -9.04
C LEU A 46 6.32 -11.23 -10.24
N ILE A 47 7.61 -11.53 -10.05
CA ILE A 47 8.45 -12.11 -11.12
C ILE A 47 7.96 -13.53 -11.44
N LYS A 48 7.68 -14.36 -10.42
CA LYS A 48 7.25 -15.75 -10.61
C LYS A 48 5.85 -15.90 -11.20
N LEU A 49 4.88 -15.15 -10.69
CA LEU A 49 3.46 -15.36 -10.97
C LEU A 49 2.89 -14.30 -11.93
N GLY A 50 3.64 -13.24 -12.20
CA GLY A 50 3.25 -12.12 -13.04
C GLY A 50 2.54 -11.01 -12.27
N ILE A 51 2.79 -9.76 -12.66
CA ILE A 51 2.13 -8.59 -12.06
C ILE A 51 0.62 -8.65 -12.33
N GLY A 52 -0.22 -8.36 -11.33
CA GLY A 52 -1.68 -8.37 -11.50
C GLY A 52 -2.35 -9.72 -11.23
N ASN A 53 -1.58 -10.82 -11.16
CA ASN A 53 -2.09 -12.16 -10.83
C ASN A 53 -2.21 -12.37 -9.31
N TRP A 54 -2.96 -11.48 -8.65
CA TRP A 54 -3.03 -11.42 -7.18
C TRP A 54 -3.58 -12.70 -6.54
N MET A 55 -4.55 -13.36 -7.19
CA MET A 55 -5.12 -14.61 -6.68
C MET A 55 -4.07 -15.70 -6.57
N LYS A 56 -3.19 -15.85 -7.58
CA LYS A 56 -2.09 -16.83 -7.54
C LYS A 56 -1.11 -16.53 -6.40
N ILE A 57 -0.87 -15.25 -6.12
CA ILE A 57 0.01 -14.84 -5.01
C ILE A 57 -0.64 -15.19 -3.67
N ILE A 58 -1.95 -14.97 -3.51
CA ILE A 58 -2.69 -15.38 -2.31
C ILE A 58 -2.68 -16.90 -2.15
N GLU A 59 -2.96 -17.66 -3.21
CA GLU A 59 -2.95 -19.13 -3.23
C GLU A 59 -1.57 -19.72 -2.92
N SER A 60 -0.49 -19.00 -3.24
CA SER A 60 0.87 -19.40 -2.87
C SER A 60 1.19 -19.23 -1.39
N GLU A 61 0.34 -18.52 -0.66
CA GLU A 61 0.44 -18.20 0.77
C GLU A 61 1.74 -17.50 1.20
N CYS A 62 2.57 -17.03 0.26
CA CYS A 62 3.89 -16.46 0.57
C CYS A 62 3.81 -15.12 1.31
N LEU A 63 2.65 -14.45 1.30
CA LEU A 63 2.39 -13.17 1.97
C LEU A 63 1.14 -13.26 2.85
N PRO A 64 1.21 -13.98 3.98
CA PRO A 64 0.05 -14.22 4.82
C PRO A 64 -0.51 -12.91 5.39
N GLY A 65 -1.83 -12.76 5.29
CA GLY A 65 -2.54 -11.58 5.80
C GLY A 65 -2.40 -10.31 4.95
N LYS A 66 -1.66 -10.32 3.83
CA LYS A 66 -1.65 -9.20 2.89
C LYS A 66 -2.85 -9.26 1.97
N THR A 67 -3.60 -8.17 1.88
CA THR A 67 -4.73 -8.04 0.96
C THR A 67 -4.26 -7.69 -0.44
N ILE A 68 -5.11 -7.95 -1.44
CA ILE A 68 -4.87 -7.55 -2.84
C ILE A 68 -4.62 -6.03 -2.94
N ALA A 69 -5.38 -5.21 -2.20
CA ALA A 69 -5.21 -3.77 -2.18
C ALA A 69 -3.83 -3.37 -1.63
N GLN A 70 -3.39 -3.99 -0.54
CA GLN A 70 -2.06 -3.76 0.03
C GLN A 70 -0.94 -4.16 -0.93
N MET A 71 -1.06 -5.33 -1.58
CA MET A 71 -0.08 -5.79 -2.57
C MET A 71 -0.02 -4.87 -3.80
N ASN A 72 -1.17 -4.43 -4.30
CA ASN A 72 -1.22 -3.52 -5.45
C ASN A 72 -0.61 -2.15 -5.12
N LEU A 73 -0.94 -1.56 -3.96
CA LEU A 73 -0.32 -0.30 -3.51
C LEU A 73 1.19 -0.43 -3.37
N GLN A 74 1.67 -1.52 -2.77
CA GLN A 74 3.11 -1.75 -2.66
C GLN A 74 3.77 -1.94 -4.03
N THR A 75 3.09 -2.61 -4.97
CA THR A 75 3.56 -2.78 -6.35
C THR A 75 3.67 -1.46 -7.10
N GLN A 76 2.68 -0.56 -6.97
CA GLN A 76 2.74 0.78 -7.56
C GLN A 76 3.96 1.57 -7.07
N ARG A 77 4.30 1.45 -5.78
CA ARG A 77 5.49 2.08 -5.21
C ARG A 77 6.79 1.46 -5.72
N MET A 78 6.83 0.13 -5.87
CA MET A 78 7.99 -0.56 -6.46
C MET A 78 8.21 -0.16 -7.91
N LEU A 79 7.14 -0.06 -8.71
CA LEU A 79 7.20 0.39 -10.10
C LEU A 79 7.47 1.89 -10.24
N GLY A 80 7.28 2.68 -9.19
CA GLY A 80 7.37 4.15 -9.25
C GLY A 80 6.25 4.78 -10.08
N GLN A 81 5.13 4.10 -10.29
CA GLN A 81 3.98 4.60 -11.06
C GLN A 81 2.65 4.04 -10.55
N GLN A 82 1.58 4.84 -10.68
CA GLN A 82 0.26 4.45 -10.15
C GLN A 82 -0.47 3.42 -11.03
N SER A 83 -0.30 3.50 -12.35
CA SER A 83 -0.91 2.54 -13.26
C SER A 83 -0.10 1.24 -13.26
N THR A 84 -0.75 0.09 -13.15
CA THR A 84 -0.12 -1.24 -13.28
C THR A 84 -0.65 -2.02 -14.49
N ALA A 85 -1.63 -1.46 -15.23
CA ALA A 85 -2.37 -2.17 -16.27
C ALA A 85 -1.51 -2.66 -17.44
N GLU A 86 -0.46 -1.89 -17.77
CA GLU A 86 0.50 -2.20 -18.84
C GLU A 86 1.46 -3.34 -18.47
N PHE A 87 1.58 -3.67 -17.17
CA PHE A 87 2.39 -4.78 -16.68
C PHE A 87 1.58 -6.02 -16.33
N ASN A 88 0.24 -5.95 -16.43
CA ASN A 88 -0.62 -7.06 -16.03
C ASN A 88 -0.31 -8.33 -16.85
N GLY A 89 -0.01 -9.41 -16.14
CA GLY A 89 0.39 -10.73 -16.67
C GLY A 89 1.85 -10.84 -17.09
N LEU A 90 2.69 -9.81 -16.89
CA LEU A 90 4.11 -9.87 -17.24
C LEU A 90 4.95 -10.33 -16.05
N HIS A 91 5.93 -11.19 -16.33
CA HIS A 91 6.92 -11.68 -15.39
C HIS A 91 8.12 -10.72 -15.36
N VAL A 92 7.98 -9.62 -14.61
CA VAL A 92 8.98 -8.53 -14.60
C VAL A 92 9.39 -8.16 -13.20
N ASP A 93 10.63 -7.68 -13.07
CA ASP A 93 11.10 -7.11 -11.82
C ASP A 93 10.60 -5.68 -11.64
N ALA A 94 9.62 -5.51 -10.75
CA ALA A 94 9.00 -4.22 -10.47
C ALA A 94 10.01 -3.15 -10.02
N LEU A 95 11.08 -3.52 -9.31
CA LEU A 95 12.06 -2.56 -8.81
C LEU A 95 12.98 -2.04 -9.90
N GLN A 96 13.33 -2.87 -10.88
CA GLN A 96 14.11 -2.44 -12.05
C GLN A 96 13.35 -1.34 -12.80
N ILE A 97 12.04 -1.52 -12.98
CA ILE A 97 11.16 -0.52 -13.59
C ILE A 97 11.09 0.74 -12.72
N GLY A 98 10.99 0.58 -11.40
CA GLY A 98 11.04 1.68 -10.43
C GLY A 98 12.26 2.58 -10.59
N GLN A 99 13.45 1.99 -10.73
CA GLN A 99 14.70 2.72 -10.93
C GLN A 99 14.68 3.53 -12.24
N ILE A 100 14.23 2.90 -13.34
CA ILE A 100 14.08 3.59 -14.63
C ILE A 100 13.09 4.75 -14.50
N ASN A 101 11.96 4.52 -13.83
CA ASN A 101 10.93 5.53 -13.62
C ASN A 101 11.37 6.64 -12.66
N GLU A 102 12.27 6.39 -11.71
CA GLU A 102 12.86 7.40 -10.85
C GLU A 102 13.74 8.38 -11.64
N MET A 103 14.50 7.86 -12.61
CA MET A 103 15.35 8.68 -13.49
C MET A 103 14.56 9.49 -14.53
N ARG A 104 13.30 9.15 -14.80
CA ARG A 104 12.45 9.90 -15.73
C ARG A 104 12.13 11.29 -15.17
N GLN A 105 12.61 12.30 -15.88
CA GLN A 105 12.33 13.71 -15.65
C GLN A 105 11.86 14.33 -16.97
N GLY A 106 10.95 15.29 -16.92
CA GLY A 106 10.46 15.96 -18.12
C GLY A 106 9.21 16.80 -17.86
N PRO A 107 8.89 17.75 -18.76
CA PRO A 107 7.71 18.61 -18.63
C PRO A 107 6.39 17.83 -18.70
N GLU A 108 6.36 16.67 -19.37
CA GLU A 108 5.21 15.76 -19.42
C GLU A 108 5.09 14.82 -18.21
N ILE A 109 6.13 14.68 -17.39
CA ILE A 109 6.11 13.78 -16.23
C ILE A 109 5.46 14.48 -15.05
N ARG A 110 4.46 13.83 -14.48
CA ARG A 110 3.72 14.31 -13.32
C ARG A 110 3.76 13.23 -12.25
N ARG A 111 4.00 13.63 -11.00
CA ARG A 111 4.10 12.72 -9.86
C ARG A 111 3.08 13.05 -8.79
N LYS A 112 2.48 12.02 -8.20
CA LYS A 112 1.64 12.12 -7.00
C LYS A 112 2.08 11.02 -6.04
N ASN A 113 2.45 11.42 -4.82
CA ASN A 113 3.05 10.53 -3.82
C ASN A 113 4.28 9.79 -4.38
N ASN A 114 5.20 10.52 -5.01
CA ASN A 114 6.42 10.03 -5.67
C ASN A 114 6.24 9.07 -6.86
N CYS A 115 5.01 8.64 -7.15
CA CYS A 115 4.70 7.78 -8.29
C CYS A 115 4.30 8.61 -9.52
N ILE A 116 4.77 8.21 -10.70
CA ILE A 116 4.32 8.76 -11.98
C ILE A 116 2.81 8.52 -12.13
N VAL A 117 2.08 9.57 -12.48
CA VAL A 117 0.65 9.53 -12.78
C VAL A 117 0.42 9.75 -14.26
N ASN A 118 -0.57 9.06 -14.81
CA ASN A 118 -1.07 9.37 -16.14
C ASN A 118 -1.90 10.67 -16.04
N THR A 119 -1.44 11.72 -16.69
CA THR A 119 -2.17 13.01 -16.78
C THR A 119 -2.93 13.17 -18.09
N GLY A 120 -2.85 12.20 -19.00
CA GLY A 120 -3.72 12.13 -20.16
C GLY A 120 -5.07 11.49 -19.85
N GLY A 121 -5.90 11.35 -20.89
CA GLY A 121 -7.14 10.61 -20.82
C GLY A 121 -6.93 9.13 -20.44
N LYS A 122 -8.04 8.44 -20.19
CA LYS A 122 -8.04 6.98 -19.95
C LYS A 122 -7.37 6.30 -21.15
N LEU A 123 -6.33 5.51 -20.87
CA LEU A 123 -5.66 4.71 -21.91
C LEU A 123 -6.68 3.78 -22.57
N THR A 124 -6.70 3.76 -23.89
CA THR A 124 -7.52 2.82 -24.65
C THR A 124 -6.98 1.40 -24.46
N ARG A 125 -7.83 0.40 -24.67
CA ARG A 125 -7.43 -1.01 -24.57
C ARG A 125 -6.26 -1.33 -25.50
N GLU A 126 -6.29 -0.80 -26.72
CA GLU A 126 -5.25 -0.98 -27.74
C GLU A 126 -3.91 -0.41 -27.29
N GLU A 127 -3.92 0.79 -26.71
CA GLU A 127 -2.71 1.44 -26.20
C GLU A 127 -2.11 0.67 -25.01
N VAL A 128 -2.95 0.17 -24.11
CA VAL A 128 -2.49 -0.71 -23.02
C VAL A 128 -1.85 -1.98 -23.57
N GLU A 129 -2.44 -2.58 -24.60
CA GLU A 129 -1.89 -3.78 -25.21
C GLU A 129 -0.58 -3.51 -25.96
N ARG A 130 -0.48 -2.40 -26.69
CA ARG A 130 0.76 -1.95 -27.33
C ARG A 130 1.87 -1.79 -26.31
N ARG A 131 1.64 -1.04 -25.24
CA ARG A 131 2.60 -0.85 -24.15
C ARG A 131 2.96 -2.17 -23.47
N ARG A 132 2.00 -3.07 -23.29
CA ARG A 132 2.26 -4.40 -22.73
C ARG A 132 3.22 -5.20 -23.63
N LYS A 133 3.03 -5.18 -24.95
CA LYS A 133 3.94 -5.85 -25.89
C LYS A 133 5.35 -5.24 -25.86
N GLU A 134 5.44 -3.92 -25.77
CA GLU A 134 6.73 -3.22 -25.64
C GLU A 134 7.45 -3.54 -24.33
N HIS A 135 6.71 -3.55 -23.21
CA HIS A 135 7.27 -3.88 -21.90
C HIS A 135 7.64 -5.35 -21.81
N ARG A 136 6.86 -6.24 -22.43
CA ARG A 136 7.20 -7.65 -22.57
C ARG A 136 8.56 -7.81 -23.24
N ALA A 137 8.76 -7.21 -24.40
CA ALA A 137 10.02 -7.31 -25.14
C ALA A 137 11.22 -6.70 -24.38
N LYS A 138 10.99 -5.68 -23.54
CA LYS A 138 12.06 -4.96 -22.84
C LYS A 138 12.43 -5.54 -21.47
N PHE A 139 11.45 -6.03 -20.73
CA PHE A 139 11.58 -6.30 -19.29
C PHE A 139 11.16 -7.71 -18.88
N GLU A 140 10.53 -8.49 -19.77
CA GLU A 140 10.12 -9.84 -19.42
C GLU A 140 11.35 -10.69 -19.07
N VAL A 141 11.29 -11.26 -17.87
CA VAL A 141 12.29 -12.18 -17.37
C VAL A 141 12.14 -13.50 -18.11
N ALA A 142 13.27 -14.13 -18.44
CA ALA A 142 13.27 -15.42 -19.10
C ALA A 142 12.57 -16.50 -18.27
N GLU A 143 11.94 -17.46 -18.95
CA GLU A 143 11.08 -18.47 -18.33
C GLU A 143 11.81 -19.35 -17.32
N ASP A 144 13.03 -19.74 -17.62
CA ASP A 144 13.93 -20.47 -16.72
C ASP A 144 14.14 -19.74 -15.39
N VAL A 145 14.38 -18.43 -15.45
CA VAL A 145 14.64 -17.61 -14.28
C VAL A 145 13.41 -17.54 -13.38
N TRP A 146 12.24 -17.17 -13.89
CA TRP A 146 11.06 -17.05 -13.02
C TRP A 146 10.49 -18.40 -12.57
N THR A 147 10.71 -19.47 -13.34
CA THR A 147 10.33 -20.83 -12.93
C THR A 147 11.16 -21.30 -11.74
N SER A 148 12.46 -20.97 -11.73
CA SER A 148 13.39 -21.35 -10.66
C SER A 148 13.13 -20.67 -9.32
N ILE A 149 12.40 -19.54 -9.30
CA ILE A 149 12.09 -18.82 -8.06
C ILE A 149 11.25 -19.70 -7.14
N VAL A 150 11.75 -19.95 -5.93
CA VAL A 150 10.99 -20.63 -4.87
C VAL A 150 10.43 -19.56 -3.94
N LEU A 151 9.11 -19.48 -3.84
CA LEU A 151 8.46 -18.57 -2.89
C LEU A 151 8.52 -19.18 -1.48
N PRO A 152 8.90 -18.39 -0.46
CA PRO A 152 8.87 -18.87 0.91
C PRO A 152 7.41 -19.14 1.28
N ARG A 153 7.14 -20.38 1.70
CA ARG A 153 5.86 -20.69 2.33
C ARG A 153 5.99 -20.36 3.81
N PRO A 154 4.96 -19.82 4.45
CA PRO A 154 4.98 -19.59 5.88
C PRO A 154 5.25 -20.92 6.60
N ASP A 155 6.20 -20.90 7.52
CA ASP A 155 6.58 -22.06 8.35
C ASP A 155 5.35 -22.52 9.14
N ASN A 156 4.69 -23.55 8.62
CA ASN A 156 3.55 -24.25 9.20
C ASN A 156 2.26 -23.40 9.38
N PRO A 157 1.14 -23.78 8.71
CA PRO A 157 -0.18 -23.15 8.88
C PRO A 157 -0.63 -23.00 10.34
N LEU A 158 -0.15 -23.89 11.22
CA LEU A 158 -0.42 -23.84 12.66
C LEU A 158 0.14 -22.57 13.33
N VAL A 159 1.32 -22.11 12.92
CA VAL A 159 1.95 -20.90 13.47
C VAL A 159 1.17 -19.64 13.04
N LEU A 160 0.63 -19.63 11.81
CA LEU A 160 -0.27 -18.57 11.35
C LEU A 160 -1.59 -18.58 12.12
N LEU A 161 -2.16 -19.76 12.34
CA LEU A 161 -3.36 -19.93 13.16
C LEU A 161 -3.14 -19.42 14.58
N ASP A 162 -2.01 -19.73 15.20
CA ASP A 162 -1.67 -19.28 16.55
C ASP A 162 -1.49 -17.77 16.60
N ARG A 163 -0.81 -17.16 15.61
CA ARG A 163 -0.74 -15.70 15.49
C ARG A 163 -2.12 -15.06 15.34
N LYS A 164 -3.00 -15.65 14.52
CA LYS A 164 -4.36 -15.14 14.31
C LYS A 164 -5.23 -15.28 15.55
N ARG A 165 -5.07 -16.37 16.30
CA ARG A 165 -5.72 -16.54 17.61
C ARG A 165 -5.26 -15.48 18.60
N GLU A 166 -3.97 -15.17 18.62
CA GLU A 166 -3.43 -14.15 19.52
C GLU A 166 -3.89 -12.73 19.13
N GLU A 167 -3.90 -12.43 17.83
CA GLU A 167 -4.46 -11.18 17.30
C GLU A 167 -5.95 -11.03 17.65
N LEU A 168 -6.73 -12.13 17.54
CA LEU A 168 -8.14 -12.15 17.92
C LEU A 168 -8.33 -11.87 19.42
N LYS A 169 -7.51 -12.46 20.29
CA LYS A 169 -7.55 -12.15 21.74
C LYS A 169 -7.26 -10.68 22.02
N SER A 170 -6.25 -10.12 21.35
CA SER A 170 -5.89 -8.70 21.52
C SER A 170 -7.04 -7.79 21.10
N LEU A 171 -7.64 -8.05 19.94
CA LEU A 171 -8.78 -7.30 19.42
C LEU A 171 -10.03 -7.42 20.32
N ALA A 172 -10.29 -8.62 20.86
CA ALA A 172 -11.38 -8.82 21.80
C ALA A 172 -11.21 -7.95 23.06
N LYS A 173 -9.99 -7.88 23.60
CA LYS A 173 -9.68 -7.01 24.74
C LYS A 173 -9.85 -5.52 24.39
N GLU A 174 -9.38 -5.11 23.22
CA GLU A 174 -9.56 -3.72 22.75
C GLU A 174 -11.05 -3.37 22.60
N LEU A 175 -11.86 -4.31 22.12
CA LEU A 175 -13.31 -4.15 22.01
C LEU A 175 -13.97 -3.99 23.39
N ASP A 176 -13.60 -4.82 24.36
CA ASP A 176 -14.10 -4.72 25.73
C ASP A 176 -13.77 -3.34 26.35
N ASP A 177 -12.54 -2.86 26.14
CA ASP A 177 -12.11 -1.53 26.61
C ASP A 177 -12.93 -0.41 25.95
N VAL A 178 -13.22 -0.52 24.65
CA VAL A 178 -14.06 0.46 23.93
C VAL A 178 -15.51 0.42 24.42
N VAL A 179 -16.08 -0.77 24.61
CA VAL A 179 -17.45 -0.94 25.14
C VAL A 179 -17.55 -0.34 26.55
N ALA A 180 -16.56 -0.55 27.41
CA ALA A 180 -16.52 0.05 28.74
C ALA A 180 -16.47 1.59 28.68
N ARG A 181 -15.71 2.16 27.74
CA ARG A 181 -15.69 3.62 27.51
C ARG A 181 -17.03 4.16 27.03
N ILE A 182 -17.70 3.46 26.12
CA ILE A 182 -19.04 3.85 25.64
C ILE A 182 -20.03 3.85 26.81
N ALA A 183 -20.07 2.79 27.61
CA ALA A 183 -20.96 2.71 28.77
C ALA A 183 -20.71 3.82 29.80
N ALA A 184 -19.45 4.20 30.03
CA ALA A 184 -19.09 5.31 30.91
C ALA A 184 -19.60 6.67 30.38
N ILE A 185 -19.51 6.89 29.07
CA ILE A 185 -20.04 8.09 28.42
C ILE A 185 -21.57 8.13 28.54
N GLU A 186 -22.26 7.02 28.24
CA GLU A 186 -23.72 6.91 28.37
C GLU A 186 -24.18 7.16 29.82
N GLN A 187 -23.44 6.66 30.80
CA GLN A 187 -23.71 6.94 32.22
C GLN A 187 -23.52 8.41 32.57
N MET A 188 -22.45 9.06 32.08
CA MET A 188 -22.23 10.50 32.28
C MET A 188 -23.35 11.34 31.64
N GLU A 189 -23.77 11.04 30.41
CA GLU A 189 -24.89 11.74 29.76
C GLU A 189 -26.20 11.54 30.52
N SER A 190 -26.45 10.34 31.05
CA SER A 190 -27.63 10.08 31.88
C SER A 190 -27.61 10.88 33.19
N LEU A 191 -26.44 11.04 33.81
CA LEU A 191 -26.26 11.82 35.04
C LEU A 191 -26.44 13.31 34.78
N ASP A 192 -25.89 13.84 33.67
CA ASP A 192 -26.05 15.24 33.28
C ASP A 192 -27.51 15.59 32.94
N GLN A 193 -28.29 14.65 32.39
CA GLN A 193 -29.74 14.84 32.19
C GLN A 193 -30.51 14.89 33.51
N VAL A 194 -30.08 14.15 34.54
CA VAL A 194 -30.71 14.12 35.87
C VAL A 194 -30.30 15.36 36.70
N THR A 195 -29.07 15.86 36.54
CA THR A 195 -28.59 17.08 37.22
C THR A 195 -28.86 18.37 36.44
N GLY A 196 -29.62 18.29 35.33
CA GLY A 196 -30.21 19.38 34.56
C GLY A 196 -31.16 20.24 35.41
N THR A 197 -30.54 20.98 36.33
CA THR A 197 -31.17 21.87 37.29
C THR A 197 -31.86 22.97 36.50
N LYS A 198 -33.19 23.07 36.65
CA LYS A 198 -33.98 24.24 36.24
C LYS A 198 -33.27 25.50 36.75
N ARG A 199 -32.63 26.26 35.86
CA ARG A 199 -32.23 27.64 36.19
C ARG A 199 -33.53 28.42 36.47
N PRO A 200 -33.69 29.04 37.65
CA PRO A 200 -34.80 29.95 37.87
C PRO A 200 -34.64 31.11 36.88
N ARG A 201 -35.74 31.47 36.20
CA ARG A 201 -35.81 32.75 35.50
C ARG A 201 -35.89 33.85 36.56
N GLU A 202 -34.81 34.61 36.71
CA GLU A 202 -34.86 35.97 37.22
C GLU A 202 -35.19 36.93 36.07
#